data_AF-A0A7K0CSA9-F1
#
_entry.id   AF-A0A7K0CSA9-F1
#
_cell.length_a   1.000
_cell.length_b   1.000
_cell.length_c   1.000
_cell.angle_alpha   90.00
_cell.angle_beta   90.00
_cell.angle_gamma   90.00
#
_symmetry.space_group_name_H-M   'P 1'
#
loop_
_entity.id
_entity.type
_entity.pdbx_description
1 polymer ?
#
loop_
_entity_poly.entity_id
_entity_poly.type
_entity_poly.pdbx_seq_one_letter_code
_entity_poly.pdbx_strand_id
1 'polypeptide(L)'
;MTDALPTTASSLLVRGAVHSMTSLTGPGEPELHPLVRAFLDALPPAEREPFAAYCSETALVSDQLWALDEAGAAPATLADARPHFAGAVIVSRKIREQGDPEHGTNAPVCRTCAALLDTLGVEVMAA
;
A
#
# COMPACT_ATOMS: atom_id res chain seq x y z
N MET A 1 -19.28 -10.18 12.05
CA MET A 1 -19.29 -8.78 11.59
C MET A 1 -18.11 -8.67 10.64
N THR A 2 -18.38 -8.66 9.34
CA THR A 2 -17.35 -8.41 8.33
C THR A 2 -16.91 -6.98 8.56
N ASP A 3 -15.79 -6.77 9.26
CA ASP A 3 -15.17 -5.46 9.29
C ASP A 3 -14.94 -5.10 7.83
N ALA A 4 -15.72 -4.15 7.33
CA ALA A 4 -15.68 -3.76 5.94
C ALA A 4 -14.29 -3.18 5.71
N LEU A 5 -13.42 -3.98 5.09
CA LEU A 5 -12.14 -3.50 4.60
C LEU A 5 -12.41 -2.19 3.85
N PRO A 6 -11.63 -1.14 4.08
CA PRO A 6 -11.79 0.08 3.31
C PRO A 6 -11.60 -0.28 1.83
N THR A 7 -12.71 -0.38 1.10
CA THR A 7 -12.68 -0.70 -0.33
C THR A 7 -12.15 0.53 -1.05
N THR A 8 -10.86 0.50 -1.37
CA THR A 8 -10.17 1.58 -2.06
C THR A 8 -9.50 1.05 -3.32
N ALA A 9 -9.20 1.95 -4.23
CA ALA A 9 -8.24 1.73 -5.30
C ALA A 9 -7.13 2.76 -5.14
N SER A 10 -5.89 2.29 -5.18
CA SER A 10 -4.72 3.15 -5.13
C SER A 10 -4.00 3.13 -6.46
N SER A 11 -3.38 4.25 -6.80
CA SER A 11 -2.49 4.41 -7.94
C SER A 11 -1.15 4.94 -7.46
N LEU A 12 -0.08 4.19 -7.72
CA LEU A 12 1.30 4.53 -7.39
C LEU A 12 2.05 4.89 -8.67
N LEU A 13 2.52 6.13 -8.76
CA LEU A 13 3.52 6.55 -9.73
C LEU A 13 4.90 6.23 -9.16
N VAL A 14 5.66 5.36 -9.82
CA VAL A 14 7.02 4.98 -9.42
C VAL A 14 7.84 4.72 -10.68
N ARG A 15 9.08 5.22 -10.72
CA ARG A 15 9.99 5.00 -11.87
C ARG A 15 9.41 5.40 -13.26
N GLY A 16 8.48 6.36 -13.29
CA GLY A 16 7.81 6.82 -14.51
C GLY A 16 6.66 5.94 -14.99
N ALA A 17 6.25 4.92 -14.22
CA ALA A 17 5.11 4.06 -14.51
C ALA A 17 4.03 4.20 -13.43
N VAL A 18 2.76 4.04 -13.81
CA VAL A 18 1.63 4.04 -12.89
C VAL A 18 1.16 2.60 -12.69
N HIS A 19 1.21 2.14 -11.44
CA HIS A 19 0.70 0.85 -11.00
C HIS A 19 -0.57 1.10 -10.19
N SER A 20 -1.63 0.34 -10.42
CA SER A 20 -2.89 0.51 -9.68
C SER A 20 -3.40 -0.82 -9.16
N MET A 21 -3.96 -0.79 -7.96
CA MET A 21 -4.52 -1.97 -7.32
C MET A 21 -5.71 -1.57 -6.45
N THR A 22 -6.70 -2.46 -6.36
CA THR A 22 -7.78 -2.35 -5.36
C THR A 22 -7.35 -2.97 -4.05
N SER A 23 -8.04 -2.67 -2.95
CA SER A 23 -7.87 -3.40 -1.70
C SER A 23 -8.02 -4.91 -1.99
N LEU A 24 -7.14 -5.70 -1.40
CA LEU A 24 -7.15 -7.14 -1.59
C LEU A 24 -8.41 -7.73 -0.96
N THR A 25 -8.99 -8.71 -1.62
CA THR A 25 -10.20 -9.40 -1.17
C THR A 25 -10.02 -10.90 -1.33
N GLY A 26 -10.60 -11.69 -0.42
CA GLY A 26 -10.58 -13.14 -0.50
C GLY A 26 -10.32 -13.80 0.85
N PRO A 27 -10.48 -15.13 0.94
CA PRO A 27 -10.13 -15.89 2.13
C PRO A 27 -8.61 -16.00 2.28
N GLY A 28 -8.13 -16.05 3.53
CA GLY A 28 -6.71 -16.25 3.84
C GLY A 28 -5.93 -14.94 3.96
N GLU A 29 -4.67 -15.06 4.39
CA GLU A 29 -3.77 -13.92 4.52
C GLU A 29 -3.13 -13.56 3.17
N PRO A 30 -3.01 -12.25 2.85
CA PRO A 30 -2.31 -11.81 1.65
C PRO A 30 -0.85 -12.27 1.61
N GLU A 31 -0.41 -12.73 0.45
CA GLU A 31 0.98 -13.05 0.18
C GLU A 31 1.77 -11.76 -0.09
N LEU A 32 2.17 -11.11 1.01
CA LEU A 32 2.98 -9.89 0.96
C LEU A 32 4.47 -10.22 0.89
N HIS A 33 5.23 -9.31 0.28
CA HIS A 33 6.68 -9.34 0.26
C HIS A 33 7.22 -9.43 1.70
N PRO A 34 8.25 -10.27 1.98
CA PRO A 34 8.74 -10.51 3.34
C PRO A 34 9.09 -9.25 4.12
N LEU A 35 9.67 -8.24 3.47
CA LEU A 35 9.98 -6.96 4.14
C LEU A 35 8.74 -6.18 4.56
N VAL A 36 7.65 -6.25 3.78
CA VAL A 36 6.39 -5.60 4.14
C VAL A 36 5.77 -6.34 5.32
N ARG A 37 5.74 -7.68 5.27
CA ARG A 37 5.25 -8.49 6.38
C ARG A 37 6.01 -8.20 7.67
N ALA A 38 7.33 -8.24 7.63
CA ALA A 38 8.19 -7.95 8.78
C ALA A 38 7.96 -6.54 9.34
N PHE A 39 7.75 -5.55 8.48
CA PHE A 39 7.42 -4.19 8.91
C PHE A 39 6.08 -4.13 9.65
N LEU A 40 5.02 -4.70 9.06
CA LEU A 40 3.69 -4.72 9.68
C LEU A 40 3.70 -5.41 11.05
N ASP A 41 4.43 -6.53 11.16
CA ASP A 41 4.55 -7.30 12.39
C ASP A 41 5.36 -6.56 13.48
N ALA A 42 6.29 -5.69 13.08
CA ALA A 42 7.17 -4.94 13.98
C ALA A 42 6.57 -3.60 14.48
N LEU A 43 5.53 -3.07 13.84
CA LEU A 43 4.95 -1.77 14.22
C LEU A 43 4.49 -1.73 15.68
N PRO A 44 4.51 -0.60 16.39
CA PRO A 44 3.88 -0.50 17.70
C PRO A 44 2.35 -0.61 17.58
N PRO A 45 1.62 -1.11 18.61
CA PRO A 45 0.16 -1.24 18.54
C PRO A 45 -0.59 0.04 18.14
N ALA A 46 -0.06 1.21 18.52
CA ALA A 46 -0.63 2.51 18.17
C ALA A 46 -0.62 2.82 16.66
N GLU A 47 0.24 2.15 15.89
CA GLU A 47 0.41 2.35 14.44
C GLU A 47 -0.15 1.19 13.60
N ARG A 48 -0.69 0.13 14.25
CA ARG A 48 -1.22 -1.07 13.57
C ARG A 48 -2.70 -0.96 13.28
N GLU A 49 -3.08 -1.14 12.04
CA GLU A 49 -4.45 -1.40 11.59
C GLU A 49 -4.59 -2.90 11.27
N PRO A 50 -5.63 -3.58 11.80
CA PRO A 50 -5.79 -5.02 11.61
C PRO A 50 -6.03 -5.40 10.15
N PHE A 51 -6.50 -4.46 9.33
CA PHE A 51 -6.78 -4.66 7.91
C PHE A 51 -5.62 -4.24 6.99
N ALA A 52 -4.51 -3.70 7.51
CA ALA A 52 -3.47 -3.08 6.70
C ALA A 52 -2.83 -4.02 5.66
N ALA A 53 -2.81 -5.33 5.94
CA ALA A 53 -2.32 -6.32 4.98
C ALA A 53 -3.16 -6.39 3.70
N TYR A 54 -4.42 -5.96 3.74
CA TYR A 54 -5.36 -5.96 2.62
C TYR A 54 -5.50 -4.59 1.94
N CYS A 55 -4.85 -3.55 2.47
CA CYS A 55 -4.86 -2.23 1.86
C CYS A 55 -4.21 -2.25 0.46
N SER A 56 -4.78 -1.48 -0.47
CA SER A 56 -4.26 -1.37 -1.84
C SER A 56 -2.84 -0.79 -1.87
N GLU A 57 -2.53 0.11 -0.94
CA GLU A 57 -1.22 0.73 -0.75
C GLU A 57 -0.16 -0.29 -0.36
N THR A 58 -0.47 -1.14 0.62
CA THR A 58 0.41 -2.24 1.07
C THR A 58 0.67 -3.21 -0.07
N ALA A 59 -0.38 -3.54 -0.83
CA ALA A 59 -0.28 -4.48 -1.94
C ALA A 59 0.55 -3.90 -3.10
N LEU A 60 0.42 -2.61 -3.43
CA LEU A 60 1.27 -1.94 -4.42
C LEU A 60 2.73 -1.89 -3.98
N VAL A 61 3.02 -1.53 -2.73
CA VAL A 61 4.39 -1.54 -2.21
C VAL A 61 4.98 -2.95 -2.27
N SER A 62 4.20 -3.96 -1.87
CA SER A 62 4.59 -5.37 -1.93
C SER A 62 4.93 -5.82 -3.35
N ASP A 63 4.07 -5.51 -4.32
CA ASP A 63 4.28 -5.82 -5.74
C ASP A 63 5.59 -5.20 -6.26
N GLN A 64 5.87 -3.94 -5.90
CA GLN A 64 7.09 -3.27 -6.32
C GLN A 64 8.36 -3.87 -5.71
N LEU A 65 8.30 -4.37 -4.48
CA LEU A 65 9.42 -5.06 -3.85
C LEU A 65 9.66 -6.43 -4.50
N TRP A 66 8.61 -7.19 -4.79
CA TRP A 66 8.75 -8.42 -5.59
C TRP A 66 9.38 -8.15 -6.96
N ALA A 67 8.96 -7.08 -7.63
CA ALA A 67 9.56 -6.71 -8.92
C ALA A 67 11.05 -6.36 -8.81
N LEU A 68 11.50 -5.76 -7.70
CA LEU A 68 12.92 -5.51 -7.42
C LEU A 68 13.70 -6.80 -7.20
N ASP A 69 13.13 -7.74 -6.44
CA ASP A 69 13.72 -9.06 -6.19
C ASP A 69 13.97 -9.81 -7.50
N GLU A 70 12.94 -9.88 -8.36
CA GLU A 70 13.03 -10.52 -9.68
C GLU A 70 14.02 -9.81 -10.62
N ALA A 71 14.24 -8.51 -10.43
CA ALA A 71 15.26 -7.75 -11.17
C ALA A 71 16.69 -7.96 -10.62
N GLY A 72 16.88 -8.79 -9.57
CA GLY A 72 18.17 -9.05 -8.94
C GLY A 72 18.67 -7.92 -8.04
N ALA A 73 17.78 -7.00 -7.64
CA ALA A 73 18.07 -5.85 -6.79
C ALA A 73 17.40 -5.97 -5.41
N ALA A 74 17.35 -7.19 -4.87
CA ALA A 74 16.65 -7.52 -3.63
C ALA A 74 17.18 -6.69 -2.44
N PRO A 75 16.35 -5.78 -1.88
CA PRO A 75 16.77 -4.97 -0.74
C PRO A 75 16.83 -5.83 0.54
N ALA A 76 17.79 -5.54 1.43
CA ALA A 76 17.87 -6.22 2.73
C ALA A 76 16.88 -5.64 3.75
N THR A 77 16.52 -4.37 3.60
CA THR A 77 15.58 -3.64 4.45
C THR A 77 14.66 -2.74 3.62
N LEU A 78 13.53 -2.28 4.19
CA LEU A 78 12.70 -1.28 3.51
C LEU A 78 13.44 0.04 3.24
N ALA A 79 14.39 0.41 4.11
CA ALA A 79 15.20 1.61 3.91
C ALA A 79 16.09 1.49 2.65
N ASP A 80 16.60 0.29 2.36
CA ASP A 80 17.40 0.01 1.16
C ASP A 80 16.58 0.12 -0.13
N ALA A 81 15.25 -0.03 -0.04
CA ALA A 81 14.34 0.08 -1.18
C ALA A 81 14.02 1.55 -1.55
N ARG A 82 14.33 2.53 -0.70
CA ARG A 82 14.04 3.97 -0.93
C ARG A 82 14.46 4.50 -2.32
N PRO A 83 15.64 4.15 -2.87
CA PRO A 83 16.03 4.63 -4.20
C PRO A 83 15.09 4.20 -5.33
N HIS A 84 14.39 3.05 -5.19
CA HIS A 84 13.38 2.62 -6.16
C HIS A 84 12.16 3.54 -6.14
N PHE A 85 11.76 3.98 -4.96
CA PHE A 85 10.62 4.86 -4.72
C PHE A 85 10.97 6.36 -4.79
N ALA A 86 12.15 6.73 -5.28
CA ALA A 86 12.56 8.13 -5.38
C ALA A 86 11.61 8.94 -6.28
N GLY A 87 10.98 9.97 -5.71
CA GLY A 87 9.96 10.77 -6.40
C GLY A 87 8.64 10.04 -6.64
N ALA A 88 8.41 8.91 -5.95
CA ALA A 88 7.17 8.17 -6.06
C ALA A 88 6.04 8.88 -5.33
N VAL A 89 4.84 8.74 -5.89
CA VAL A 89 3.64 9.43 -5.44
C VAL A 89 2.46 8.47 -5.49
N ILE A 90 1.64 8.44 -4.44
CA ILE A 90 0.46 7.57 -4.35
C ILE A 90 -0.81 8.38 -4.10
N VAL A 91 -1.90 7.97 -4.73
CA VAL A 91 -3.25 8.47 -4.47
C VAL A 91 -4.19 7.31 -4.25
N SER A 92 -5.13 7.46 -3.32
CA SER A 92 -6.13 6.44 -2.98
C SER A 92 -7.53 7.00 -3.11
N ARG A 93 -8.43 6.25 -3.75
CA ARG A 93 -9.83 6.63 -4.00
C ARG A 93 -10.78 5.59 -3.41
N LYS A 94 -11.93 6.04 -2.91
CA LYS A 94 -12.98 5.15 -2.40
C LYS A 94 -13.65 4.39 -3.54
N ILE A 95 -13.81 3.08 -3.37
CA ILE A 95 -14.60 2.23 -4.26
C ILE A 95 -15.92 1.92 -3.55
N ARG A 96 -17.01 2.33 -4.19
CA ARG A 96 -18.39 2.20 -3.69
C ARG A 96 -19.31 1.67 -4.78
N GLU A 97 -20.52 1.29 -4.38
CA GLU A 97 -21.55 0.83 -5.31
C GLU A 97 -21.94 1.92 -6.31
N GLN A 98 -22.54 1.51 -7.42
CA GLN A 98 -23.01 2.44 -8.44
C GLN A 98 -24.04 3.40 -7.85
N GLY A 99 -23.83 4.70 -8.05
CA GLY A 99 -24.71 5.76 -7.55
C GLY A 99 -24.36 6.26 -6.15
N ASP A 100 -23.40 5.65 -5.45
CA ASP A 100 -22.87 6.20 -4.21
C ASP A 100 -22.05 7.48 -4.52
N PRO A 101 -22.41 8.64 -3.93
CA PRO A 101 -21.72 9.90 -4.18
C PRO A 101 -20.28 9.93 -3.67
N GLU A 102 -19.89 9.02 -2.76
CA GLU A 102 -18.52 8.89 -2.28
C GLU A 102 -17.61 8.10 -3.25
N HIS A 103 -18.18 7.40 -4.23
CA HIS A 103 -17.38 6.66 -5.22
C HIS A 103 -16.39 7.59 -5.93
N GLY A 104 -15.11 7.18 -5.99
CA GLY A 104 -14.06 7.94 -6.67
C GLY A 104 -13.57 9.17 -5.90
N THR A 105 -14.15 9.50 -4.75
CA THR A 105 -13.61 10.54 -3.86
C THR A 105 -12.29 10.08 -3.21
N ASN A 106 -11.48 11.00 -2.70
CA ASN A 106 -10.26 10.64 -1.99
C ASN A 106 -10.53 9.75 -0.79
N ALA A 107 -9.71 8.72 -0.64
CA ALA A 107 -9.62 7.92 0.56
C ALA A 107 -8.32 8.32 1.30
N PRO A 108 -8.39 8.68 2.59
CA PRO A 108 -7.18 8.84 3.38
C PRO A 108 -6.47 7.49 3.51
N VAL A 109 -5.14 7.51 3.44
CA VAL A 109 -4.31 6.36 3.81
C VAL A 109 -4.47 6.06 5.30
N CYS A 110 -4.58 4.78 5.66
CA CYS A 110 -4.65 4.39 7.06
C CYS A 110 -3.30 4.62 7.77
N ARG A 111 -3.30 4.66 9.11
CA ARG A 111 -2.08 4.96 9.90
C ARG A 111 -0.91 4.01 9.59
N THR A 112 -1.20 2.72 9.36
CA THR A 112 -0.18 1.72 9.03
C THR A 112 0.42 1.94 7.65
N CYS A 113 -0.43 2.18 6.64
CA CYS A 113 0.04 2.46 5.29
C CYS A 113 0.82 3.77 5.24
N ALA A 114 0.40 4.79 6.00
CA ALA A 114 1.14 6.04 6.12
C ALA A 114 2.56 5.82 6.67
N ALA A 115 2.73 5.00 7.71
CA ALA A 115 4.06 4.66 8.25
C ALA A 115 4.92 3.88 7.24
N LEU A 116 4.32 2.95 6.49
CA LEU A 116 5.01 2.20 5.43
C LEU A 116 5.49 3.13 4.31
N LEU A 117 4.62 4.02 3.84
CA LEU A 117 4.92 4.96 2.75
C LEU A 117 5.98 5.98 3.17
N ASP A 118 5.91 6.50 4.40
CA ASP A 118 6.93 7.40 4.96
C ASP A 118 8.31 6.73 5.07
N THR A 119 8.33 5.46 5.50
CA THR A 119 9.56 4.65 5.53
C THR A 119 10.20 4.55 4.15
N LEU A 120 9.41 4.47 3.09
CA LEU A 120 9.88 4.38 1.70
C LEU A 120 10.11 5.75 1.04
N GLY A 121 9.66 6.84 1.65
CA GLY A 121 9.71 8.18 1.07
C GLY A 121 8.71 8.39 -0.07
N VAL A 122 7.59 7.66 -0.07
CA VAL A 122 6.51 7.82 -1.06
C VAL A 122 5.60 8.97 -0.61
N GLU A 123 5.38 9.95 -1.49
CA GLU A 123 4.48 11.08 -1.22
C GLU A 123 3.02 10.64 -1.35
N VAL A 124 2.17 11.03 -0.40
CA VAL A 124 0.72 10.83 -0.49
C VAL A 124 0.05 12.06 -1.08
N MET A 125 -0.61 11.92 -2.24
CA MET A 125 -1.40 12.99 -2.81
C MET A 125 -2.70 13.18 -2.04
N ALA A 126 -2.84 14.35 -1.42
CA ALA A 126 -4.08 14.81 -0.82
C ALA A 126 -4.75 15.84 -1.75
N ALA A 127 -5.39 15.41 -2.84
CA ALA A 127 -6.10 16.32 -3.75
C ALA A 127 -7.37 15.69 -4.33
#